data_AF-A0A7W8NKE0-F1
#
_entry.id   AF-A0A7W8NKE0-F1
#
_cell.length_a   1.000
_cell.length_b   1.000
_cell.length_c   1.000
_cell.angle_alpha   90.00
_cell.angle_beta   90.00
_cell.angle_gamma   90.00
#
_symmetry.space_group_name_H-M   'P 1'
#
loop_
_entity.id
_entity.type
_entity.pdbx_description
1 polymer ?
#
loop_
_entity_poly.entity_id
_entity_poly.type
_entity_poly.pdbx_seq_one_letter_code
_entity_poly.pdbx_strand_id
1 'polypeptide(L)'
;MKAQQTAQYTDIRQHILDTGKAIITRKGFAGVGLNEILTAADVPKGSFYHYFKSKELFGEAMLADYMTRYLAEMDTVLSQPGQSAVQSLMDYWASWSSYEPDGSTCDCRCLVVKLSSEVADMSEAMRVTLLGGTNRIVARLAVSIGRAQADGSLSAISDPAHTALTLYQLWLGAAMLTKLRRDASALQAAWHATLGILQLPADSVAAR
;
A
#
# COMPACT_ATOMS: atom_id res chain seq x y z
N MET A 1 -16.76 -19.04 27.25
CA MET A 1 -16.59 -17.61 27.63
C MET A 1 -15.26 -17.00 27.14
N LYS A 2 -14.08 -17.56 27.45
CA LYS A 2 -12.79 -16.97 27.01
C LYS A 2 -12.66 -16.72 25.49
N ALA A 3 -13.00 -17.70 24.65
CA ALA A 3 -12.90 -17.56 23.19
C ALA A 3 -13.82 -16.47 22.61
N GLN A 4 -15.03 -16.31 23.18
CA GLN A 4 -16.02 -15.32 22.76
C GLN A 4 -15.61 -13.89 23.16
N GLN A 5 -14.99 -13.76 24.34
CA GLN A 5 -14.43 -12.49 24.82
C GLN A 5 -13.18 -12.08 24.02
N THR A 6 -12.31 -13.03 23.65
CA THR A 6 -11.15 -12.78 22.79
C THR A 6 -11.56 -12.42 21.36
N ALA A 7 -12.62 -13.04 20.83
CA ALA A 7 -13.19 -12.69 19.52
C ALA A 7 -13.76 -11.27 19.50
N GLN A 8 -14.59 -10.92 20.49
CA GLN A 8 -15.15 -9.57 20.63
C GLN A 8 -14.06 -8.50 20.88
N TYR A 9 -13.02 -8.84 21.63
CA TYR A 9 -11.84 -7.98 21.85
C TYR A 9 -11.07 -7.71 20.55
N THR A 10 -10.86 -8.74 19.73
CA THR A 10 -10.16 -8.62 18.45
C THR A 10 -10.97 -7.78 17.46
N ASP A 11 -12.29 -7.95 17.46
CA ASP A 11 -13.22 -7.24 16.59
C ASP A 11 -13.22 -5.72 16.85
N ILE A 12 -13.35 -5.31 18.13
CA ILE A 12 -13.32 -3.87 18.48
C ILE A 12 -11.95 -3.26 18.21
N ARG A 13 -10.86 -3.96 18.55
CA ARG A 13 -9.50 -3.48 18.26
C ARG A 13 -9.34 -3.22 16.76
N GLN A 14 -9.78 -4.16 15.94
CA GLN A 14 -9.68 -4.06 14.49
C GLN A 14 -10.59 -2.96 13.92
N HIS A 15 -11.80 -2.82 14.44
CA HIS A 15 -12.72 -1.73 14.09
C HIS A 15 -12.11 -0.35 14.32
N ILE A 16 -11.39 -0.15 15.44
CA ILE A 16 -10.67 1.10 15.72
C ILE A 16 -9.56 1.33 14.68
N LEU A 17 -8.79 0.29 14.32
CA LEU A 17 -7.75 0.38 13.30
C LEU A 17 -8.32 0.76 11.93
N ASP A 18 -9.36 0.06 11.48
CA ASP A 18 -9.97 0.28 10.18
C ASP A 18 -10.64 1.66 10.08
N THR A 19 -11.34 2.08 11.14
CA THR A 19 -11.94 3.42 11.21
C THR A 19 -10.88 4.51 11.19
N GLY A 20 -9.84 4.39 12.02
CA GLY A 20 -8.78 5.39 12.07
C GLY A 20 -7.98 5.45 10.77
N LYS A 21 -7.71 4.30 10.12
CA LYS A 21 -7.09 4.23 8.80
C LYS A 21 -7.88 5.02 7.75
N ALA A 22 -9.20 4.86 7.70
CA ALA A 22 -10.05 5.56 6.73
C ALA A 22 -9.96 7.09 6.89
N ILE A 23 -9.94 7.58 8.12
CA ILE A 23 -9.85 9.02 8.42
C ILE A 23 -8.44 9.55 8.11
N ILE A 24 -7.41 8.83 8.57
CA ILE A 24 -6.00 9.23 8.40
C ILE A 24 -5.56 9.21 6.94
N THR A 25 -6.08 8.29 6.12
CA THR A 25 -5.81 8.27 4.67
C THR A 25 -6.19 9.60 4.01
N ARG A 26 -7.28 10.22 4.48
CA ARG A 26 -7.76 11.51 3.96
C ARG A 26 -7.03 12.68 4.60
N LYS A 27 -6.96 12.72 5.93
CA LYS A 27 -6.56 13.90 6.71
C LYS A 27 -5.10 13.93 7.17
N GLY A 28 -4.35 12.83 7.04
CA GLY A 28 -3.02 12.68 7.63
C GLY A 28 -3.08 12.24 9.10
N PHE A 29 -1.93 11.88 9.67
CA PHE A 29 -1.87 11.37 11.04
C PHE A 29 -1.89 12.47 12.09
N ALA A 30 -1.07 13.51 11.92
CA ALA A 30 -0.98 14.69 12.78
C ALA A 30 -2.29 15.50 12.78
N GLY A 31 -2.91 15.62 11.61
CA GLY A 31 -4.15 16.39 11.41
C GLY A 31 -5.40 15.78 12.07
N VAL A 32 -5.35 14.52 12.52
CA VAL A 32 -6.51 13.82 13.09
C VAL A 32 -6.38 13.72 14.61
N GLY A 33 -7.33 14.30 15.34
CA GLY A 33 -7.38 14.19 16.79
C GLY A 33 -7.85 12.79 17.24
N LEU A 34 -7.44 12.35 18.44
CA LEU A 34 -7.92 11.08 19.00
C LEU A 34 -9.45 11.07 19.11
N ASN A 35 -10.06 12.15 19.60
CA ASN A 35 -11.51 12.24 19.75
C ASN A 35 -12.25 12.05 18.42
N GLU A 36 -11.68 12.51 17.30
CA GLU A 36 -12.30 12.33 15.99
C GLU A 36 -12.37 10.85 15.59
N ILE A 37 -11.29 10.10 15.82
CA ILE A 37 -11.24 8.65 15.59
C ILE A 37 -12.26 7.94 16.47
N LEU A 38 -12.34 8.31 17.74
CA LEU A 38 -13.25 7.70 18.72
C LEU A 38 -14.72 7.94 18.39
N THR A 39 -15.06 9.18 18.02
CA THR A 39 -16.42 9.53 17.60
C THR A 39 -16.81 8.78 16.34
N ALA A 40 -15.91 8.68 15.36
CA ALA A 40 -16.19 7.95 14.12
C ALA A 40 -16.28 6.43 14.34
N ALA A 41 -15.52 5.88 15.30
CA ALA A 41 -15.54 4.47 15.63
C ALA A 41 -16.72 4.09 16.55
N ASP A 42 -17.45 5.07 17.10
CA ASP A 42 -18.42 4.89 18.17
C ASP A 42 -17.83 4.14 19.38
N VAL A 43 -16.59 4.51 19.76
CA VAL A 43 -15.85 3.86 20.86
C VAL A 43 -15.55 4.88 21.96
N PRO A 44 -15.94 4.61 23.23
CA PRO A 44 -15.57 5.47 24.35
C PRO A 44 -14.06 5.60 24.52
N LYS A 45 -13.61 6.78 24.95
CA LYS A 45 -12.17 7.06 25.19
C LYS A 45 -11.52 6.07 26.15
N GLY A 46 -12.22 5.64 27.19
CA GLY A 46 -11.72 4.61 28.12
C GLY A 46 -11.44 3.27 27.44
N SER A 47 -12.31 2.86 26.52
CA SER A 47 -12.15 1.63 25.73
C SER A 47 -10.95 1.72 24.79
N PHE A 48 -10.66 2.88 24.20
CA PHE A 48 -9.46 3.04 23.37
C PHE A 48 -8.17 2.74 24.12
N TYR A 49 -8.00 3.31 25.32
CA TYR A 49 -6.80 3.09 26.13
C TYR A 49 -6.66 1.66 26.65
N HIS A 50 -7.74 0.87 26.61
CA HIS A 50 -7.67 -0.58 26.83
C HIS A 50 -6.92 -1.29 25.70
N TYR A 51 -7.07 -0.84 24.45
CA TYR A 51 -6.44 -1.45 23.26
C TYR A 51 -5.10 -0.81 22.86
N PHE A 52 -5.00 0.52 22.98
CA PHE A 52 -3.85 1.31 22.55
C PHE A 52 -3.46 2.31 23.63
N LYS A 53 -2.26 2.15 24.19
CA LYS A 53 -1.80 2.99 25.31
C LYS A 53 -1.58 4.45 24.91
N SER A 54 -1.40 4.73 23.63
CA SER A 54 -1.26 6.08 23.08
C SER A 54 -1.74 6.14 21.63
N LYS A 55 -1.98 7.36 21.12
CA LYS A 55 -2.26 7.58 19.69
C LYS A 55 -1.10 7.12 18.80
N GLU A 56 0.14 7.28 19.26
CA GLU A 56 1.33 6.83 18.53
C GLU A 56 1.35 5.29 18.38
N LEU A 57 1.12 4.55 19.47
CA LEU A 57 1.05 3.07 19.43
C LEU A 57 -0.14 2.57 18.61
N PHE A 58 -1.25 3.33 18.59
CA PHE A 58 -2.33 3.10 17.64
C PHE A 58 -1.86 3.30 16.19
N GLY A 59 -1.13 4.37 15.90
CA GLY A 59 -0.58 4.66 14.57
C GLY A 59 0.39 3.59 14.09
N GLU A 60 1.30 3.13 14.95
CA GLU A 60 2.20 2.02 14.67
C GLU A 60 1.42 0.73 14.35
N ALA A 61 0.46 0.37 15.21
CA ALA A 61 -0.37 -0.83 15.00
C ALA A 61 -1.21 -0.75 13.71
N MET A 62 -1.72 0.43 13.37
CA MET A 62 -2.47 0.67 12.14
C MET A 62 -1.58 0.51 10.90
N LEU A 63 -0.36 1.06 10.93
CA LEU A 63 0.60 0.88 9.83
C LEU A 63 1.01 -0.59 9.70
N ALA A 64 1.23 -1.30 10.80
CA ALA A 64 1.58 -2.72 10.77
C ALA A 64 0.44 -3.58 10.20
N ASP A 65 -0.82 -3.33 10.58
CA ASP A 65 -2.00 -4.00 10.01
C ASP A 65 -2.13 -3.67 8.50
N TYR A 66 -1.99 -2.40 8.13
CA TYR A 66 -1.99 -1.98 6.73
C TYR A 66 -0.93 -2.71 5.90
N MET A 67 0.33 -2.73 6.35
CA MET A 67 1.41 -3.42 5.61
C MET A 67 1.16 -4.92 5.53
N THR A 68 0.60 -5.54 6.58
CA THR A 68 0.27 -6.97 6.57
C THR A 68 -0.78 -7.29 5.51
N ARG A 69 -1.86 -6.52 5.45
CA ARG A 69 -2.93 -6.69 4.45
C ARG A 69 -2.44 -6.40 3.04
N TYR A 70 -1.73 -5.29 2.85
CA TYR A 70 -1.19 -4.89 1.55
C TYR A 70 -0.26 -5.96 0.97
N LEU A 71 0.62 -6.54 1.80
CA LEU A 71 1.54 -7.59 1.36
C LEU A 71 0.80 -8.89 1.02
N ALA A 72 -0.29 -9.23 1.73
CA ALA A 72 -1.11 -10.40 1.40
C ALA A 72 -1.89 -10.22 0.09
N GLU A 73 -2.43 -9.02 -0.15
CA GLU A 73 -3.08 -8.64 -1.42
C GLU A 73 -2.06 -8.71 -2.56
N MET A 74 -0.87 -8.15 -2.36
CA MET A 74 0.24 -8.21 -3.31
C MET A 74 0.65 -9.65 -3.63
N ASP A 75 0.79 -10.51 -2.61
CA ASP A 75 1.12 -11.93 -2.79
C ASP A 75 0.04 -12.66 -3.64
N THR A 76 -1.23 -12.27 -3.47
CA THR A 76 -2.36 -12.79 -4.25
C THR A 76 -2.31 -12.35 -5.71
N VAL A 77 -2.00 -11.08 -5.97
CA VAL A 77 -1.88 -10.55 -7.35
C VAL A 77 -0.66 -11.14 -8.06
N LEU A 78 0.48 -11.25 -7.38
CA LEU A 78 1.73 -11.75 -7.95
C LEU A 78 1.80 -13.27 -8.13
N SER A 79 0.78 -14.01 -7.69
CA SER A 79 0.76 -15.48 -7.73
C SER A 79 -0.52 -16.04 -8.36
N GLN A 80 -1.13 -15.30 -9.30
CA GLN A 80 -2.35 -15.73 -9.98
C GLN A 80 -2.11 -17.02 -10.80
N PRO A 81 -2.87 -18.11 -10.56
CA PRO A 81 -2.72 -19.34 -11.30
C PRO A 81 -3.02 -19.17 -12.79
N GLY A 82 -2.21 -19.79 -13.65
CA GLY A 82 -2.43 -19.80 -15.10
C GLY A 82 -2.00 -18.53 -15.84
N GLN A 83 -1.38 -17.57 -15.15
CA GLN A 83 -0.74 -16.40 -15.75
C GLN A 83 0.79 -16.54 -15.75
N SER A 84 1.46 -15.86 -16.68
CA SER A 84 2.91 -15.68 -16.61
C SER A 84 3.28 -14.68 -15.51
N ALA A 85 4.48 -14.79 -14.96
CA ALA A 85 4.90 -13.90 -13.89
C ALA A 85 4.98 -12.43 -14.33
N VAL A 86 5.30 -12.14 -15.61
CA VAL A 86 5.23 -10.77 -16.13
C VAL A 86 3.79 -10.23 -16.15
N GLN A 87 2.80 -11.06 -16.48
CA GLN A 87 1.40 -10.64 -16.47
C GLN A 87 0.95 -10.29 -15.05
N SER A 88 1.25 -11.15 -14.07
CA SER A 88 0.94 -10.88 -12.67
C SER A 88 1.68 -9.64 -12.12
N LEU A 89 2.92 -9.39 -12.55
CA LEU A 89 3.65 -8.17 -12.22
C LEU A 89 2.96 -6.92 -12.79
N MET A 90 2.49 -6.99 -14.04
CA MET A 90 1.82 -5.87 -14.68
C MET A 90 0.39 -5.66 -14.14
N ASP A 91 -0.30 -6.72 -13.72
CA ASP A 91 -1.58 -6.64 -12.99
C ASP A 91 -1.40 -5.90 -11.64
N TYR A 92 -0.28 -6.13 -10.94
CA TYR A 92 0.05 -5.34 -9.75
C TYR A 92 0.19 -3.85 -10.07
N TRP A 93 0.89 -3.48 -11.14
CA TRP A 93 1.00 -2.08 -11.54
C TRP A 93 -0.34 -1.48 -12.02
N ALA A 94 -1.16 -2.26 -12.73
CA ALA A 94 -2.49 -1.85 -13.16
C ALA A 94 -3.41 -1.54 -11.96
N SER A 95 -3.26 -2.29 -10.85
CA SER A 95 -4.02 -2.06 -9.62
C SER A 95 -3.76 -0.68 -8.96
N TRP A 96 -2.65 -0.02 -9.29
CA TRP A 96 -2.38 1.35 -8.85
C TRP A 96 -3.20 2.40 -9.61
N SER A 97 -3.61 2.07 -10.83
CA SER A 97 -4.36 2.93 -11.74
C SER A 97 -5.87 2.71 -11.68
N SER A 98 -6.35 1.69 -10.95
CA SER A 98 -7.78 1.41 -10.84
C SER A 98 -8.49 2.59 -10.18
N TYR A 99 -9.25 3.33 -10.99
CA TYR A 99 -10.13 4.41 -10.55
C TYR A 99 -11.31 3.85 -9.76
N GLU A 100 -11.71 4.55 -8.70
CA GLU A 100 -13.00 4.28 -8.08
C GLU A 100 -14.12 4.73 -9.04
N PRO A 101 -15.18 3.93 -9.22
CA PRO A 101 -16.26 4.22 -10.19
C PRO A 101 -17.03 5.52 -9.95
N ASP A 102 -16.87 6.15 -8.79
CA ASP A 102 -17.63 7.33 -8.37
C ASP A 102 -17.07 8.67 -8.89
N GLY A 103 -16.02 8.64 -9.72
CA GLY A 103 -15.40 9.84 -10.28
C GLY A 103 -14.65 10.68 -9.25
N SER A 104 -14.50 10.18 -8.02
CA SER A 104 -13.57 10.78 -7.06
C SER A 104 -12.14 10.57 -7.56
N THR A 105 -11.37 11.66 -7.63
CA THR A 105 -9.95 11.61 -7.94
C THR A 105 -9.29 10.63 -6.99
N CYS A 106 -8.64 9.59 -7.52
CA CYS A 106 -7.85 8.57 -6.82
C CYS A 106 -7.48 9.06 -5.41
N ASP A 107 -8.31 8.73 -4.42
CA ASP A 107 -8.02 8.99 -3.03
C ASP A 107 -6.89 8.01 -2.74
N CYS A 108 -5.64 8.42 -3.06
CA CYS A 108 -4.49 7.53 -3.13
C CYS A 108 -4.42 6.71 -1.84
N ARG A 109 -4.90 5.46 -1.92
CA ARG A 109 -5.06 4.57 -0.76
C ARG A 109 -3.71 4.13 -0.19
N CYS A 110 -2.63 4.47 -0.87
CA CYS A 110 -1.28 4.17 -0.46
C CYS A 110 -0.90 5.03 0.76
N LEU A 111 -0.97 4.43 1.95
CA LEU A 111 -0.51 5.09 3.18
C LEU A 111 0.97 5.44 3.12
N VAL A 112 1.78 4.71 2.34
CA VAL A 112 3.19 5.05 2.12
C VAL A 112 3.29 6.45 1.51
N VAL A 113 2.58 6.74 0.41
CA VAL A 113 2.58 8.09 -0.21
C VAL A 113 1.99 9.13 0.73
N LYS A 114 0.93 8.79 1.47
CA LYS A 114 0.22 9.74 2.33
C LYS A 114 1.00 10.13 3.58
N LEU A 115 1.73 9.18 4.20
CA LEU A 115 2.25 9.33 5.55
C LEU A 115 3.77 9.32 5.65
N SER A 116 4.52 8.89 4.62
CA SER A 116 5.98 8.71 4.76
C SER A 116 6.71 9.98 5.20
N SER A 117 6.37 11.14 4.63
CA SER A 117 7.00 12.41 5.02
C SER A 117 6.56 12.90 6.40
N GLU A 118 5.30 12.66 6.76
CA GLU A 118 4.74 13.08 8.05
C GLU A 118 5.30 12.25 9.20
N VAL A 119 5.30 10.92 9.07
CA VAL A 119 5.69 10.03 10.18
C VAL A 119 7.20 9.97 10.38
N ALA A 120 7.99 10.26 9.35
CA ALA A 120 9.44 10.21 9.41
C ALA A 120 10.02 11.19 10.44
N ASP A 121 9.39 12.36 10.59
CA ASP A 121 9.81 13.39 11.54
C ASP A 121 9.05 13.32 12.88
N MET A 122 8.00 12.49 12.98
CA MET A 122 7.11 12.44 14.14
C MET A 122 7.35 11.23 15.07
N SER A 123 7.57 10.04 14.50
CA SER A 123 7.65 8.80 15.26
C SER A 123 8.59 7.80 14.61
N GLU A 124 9.68 7.49 15.32
CA GLU A 124 10.67 6.51 14.86
C GLU A 124 10.06 5.11 14.69
N ALA A 125 9.14 4.71 15.58
CA ALA A 125 8.46 3.43 15.49
C ALA A 125 7.58 3.32 14.23
N MET A 126 6.83 4.39 13.91
CA MET A 126 6.02 4.44 12.68
C MET A 126 6.90 4.49 11.42
N ARG A 127 7.99 5.26 11.46
CA ARG A 127 8.98 5.34 10.37
C ARG A 127 9.60 3.97 10.07
N VAL A 128 10.06 3.26 11.09
CA VAL A 128 10.64 1.91 10.97
C VAL A 128 9.61 0.90 10.46
N THR A 129 8.37 0.98 10.94
CA THR A 129 7.27 0.10 10.48
C THR A 129 7.02 0.28 8.98
N LEU A 130 6.94 1.53 8.51
CA LEU A 130 6.76 1.81 7.08
C LEU A 130 7.97 1.40 6.25
N LEU A 131 9.19 1.70 6.71
CA LEU A 131 10.43 1.30 6.02
C LEU A 131 10.55 -0.23 5.88
N GLY A 132 10.27 -0.97 6.95
CA GLY A 132 10.28 -2.44 6.91
C GLY A 132 9.23 -2.97 5.94
N GLY A 133 8.06 -2.34 5.89
CA GLY A 133 7.02 -2.69 4.95
C GLY A 133 7.39 -2.39 3.49
N THR A 134 7.94 -1.22 3.17
CA THR A 134 8.35 -0.87 1.80
C THR A 134 9.48 -1.75 1.29
N ASN A 135 10.44 -2.11 2.16
CA ASN A 135 11.47 -3.09 1.83
C ASN A 135 10.88 -4.45 1.46
N ARG A 136 9.81 -4.89 2.15
CA ARG A 136 9.11 -6.15 1.85
C ARG A 136 8.31 -6.09 0.54
N ILE A 137 7.81 -4.92 0.14
CA ILE A 137 7.20 -4.71 -1.19
C ILE A 137 8.28 -4.84 -2.27
N VAL A 138 9.38 -4.10 -2.15
CA VAL A 138 10.48 -4.12 -3.12
C VAL A 138 11.04 -5.53 -3.28
N ALA A 139 11.21 -6.27 -2.18
CA ALA A 139 11.66 -7.67 -2.23
C ALA A 139 10.70 -8.59 -3.03
N ARG A 140 9.38 -8.43 -2.88
CA ARG A 140 8.38 -9.20 -3.64
C ARG A 140 8.41 -8.85 -5.13
N LEU A 141 8.58 -7.57 -5.47
CA LEU A 141 8.74 -7.14 -6.85
C LEU A 141 10.00 -7.74 -7.47
N ALA A 142 11.12 -7.73 -6.76
CA ALA A 142 12.37 -8.33 -7.24
C ALA A 142 12.22 -9.84 -7.49
N VAL A 143 11.53 -10.55 -6.59
CA VAL A 143 11.19 -11.97 -6.78
C VAL A 143 10.29 -12.17 -8.00
N SER A 144 9.29 -11.30 -8.22
CA SER A 144 8.41 -11.38 -9.37
C SER A 144 9.14 -11.18 -10.70
N ILE A 145 10.05 -10.20 -10.76
CA ILE A 145 10.93 -9.97 -11.92
C ILE A 145 11.79 -11.21 -12.19
N GLY A 146 12.41 -11.78 -11.15
CA GLY A 146 13.20 -13.00 -11.29
C GLY A 146 12.38 -14.21 -11.77
N ARG A 147 11.13 -14.35 -11.31
CA ARG A 147 10.20 -15.38 -11.81
C ARG A 147 9.86 -15.18 -13.29
N ALA A 148 9.63 -13.94 -13.71
CA ALA A 148 9.35 -13.61 -15.10
C ALA A 148 10.55 -13.87 -16.04
N GLN A 149 11.77 -13.73 -15.54
CA GLN A 149 12.96 -14.16 -16.28
C GLN A 149 13.06 -15.69 -16.35
N ALA A 150 12.72 -16.39 -15.26
CA ALA A 150 12.81 -17.84 -15.18
C ALA A 150 11.76 -18.56 -16.03
N ASP A 151 10.54 -18.01 -16.15
CA ASP A 151 9.48 -18.56 -17.01
C ASP A 151 9.56 -18.06 -18.47
N GLY A 152 10.54 -17.21 -18.79
CA GLY A 152 10.80 -16.67 -20.13
C GLY A 152 9.84 -15.58 -20.58
N SER A 153 8.95 -15.11 -19.70
CA SER A 153 7.99 -14.04 -20.01
C SER A 153 8.58 -12.64 -19.98
N LEU A 154 9.78 -12.48 -19.42
CA LEU A 154 10.55 -11.23 -19.39
C LEU A 154 11.98 -11.48 -19.91
N SER A 155 12.50 -10.54 -20.70
CA SER A 155 13.91 -10.58 -21.12
C SER A 155 14.84 -10.46 -19.91
N ALA A 156 16.10 -10.84 -20.09
CA ALA A 156 17.06 -10.80 -19.00
C ALA A 156 17.34 -9.36 -18.54
N ILE A 157 16.90 -9.02 -17.33
CA ILE A 157 17.29 -7.85 -16.57
C ILE A 157 18.50 -8.20 -15.70
N SER A 158 19.53 -7.35 -15.75
CA SER A 158 20.81 -7.59 -15.06
C SER A 158 20.70 -7.53 -13.53
N ASP A 159 19.87 -6.63 -12.99
CA ASP A 159 19.67 -6.47 -11.55
C ASP A 159 18.16 -6.34 -11.21
N PRO A 160 17.47 -7.46 -10.94
CA PRO A 160 16.06 -7.46 -10.55
C PRO A 160 15.76 -6.65 -9.28
N ALA A 161 16.69 -6.60 -8.32
CA ALA A 161 16.49 -5.88 -7.06
C ALA A 161 16.54 -4.37 -7.28
N HIS A 162 17.52 -3.90 -8.04
CA HIS A 162 17.62 -2.48 -8.40
C HIS A 162 16.46 -2.03 -9.29
N THR A 163 16.05 -2.86 -10.25
CA THR A 163 14.89 -2.57 -11.10
C THR A 163 13.61 -2.49 -10.29
N ALA A 164 13.37 -3.43 -9.36
CA ALA A 164 12.22 -3.39 -8.46
C ALA A 164 12.17 -2.12 -7.60
N LEU A 165 13.32 -1.71 -7.04
CA LEU A 165 13.42 -0.48 -6.26
C LEU A 165 13.11 0.75 -7.11
N THR A 166 13.70 0.83 -8.31
CA THR A 166 13.52 1.94 -9.25
C THR A 166 12.05 2.07 -9.67
N LEU A 167 11.41 0.95 -10.03
CA LEU A 167 9.98 0.93 -10.36
C LEU A 167 9.14 1.39 -9.17
N TYR A 168 9.39 0.86 -7.97
CA TYR A 168 8.62 1.27 -6.80
C TYR A 168 8.74 2.77 -6.50
N GLN A 169 9.94 3.35 -6.62
CA GLN A 169 10.17 4.79 -6.48
C GLN A 169 9.43 5.61 -7.55
N LEU A 170 9.48 5.16 -8.81
CA LEU A 170 8.75 5.78 -9.92
C LEU A 170 7.24 5.82 -9.63
N TRP A 171 6.66 4.70 -9.20
CA TRP A 171 5.23 4.60 -8.92
C TRP A 171 4.81 5.39 -7.67
N LEU A 172 5.64 5.46 -6.63
CA LEU A 172 5.40 6.35 -5.49
C LEU A 172 5.34 7.83 -5.91
N GLY A 173 6.30 8.27 -6.74
CA GLY A 173 6.32 9.63 -7.29
C GLY A 173 5.11 9.92 -8.19
N ALA A 174 4.73 8.95 -9.03
CA ALA A 174 3.58 9.05 -9.90
C ALA A 174 2.26 9.16 -9.13
N ALA A 175 2.06 8.32 -8.11
CA ALA A 175 0.88 8.38 -7.22
C ALA A 175 0.79 9.74 -6.51
N MET A 176 1.92 10.27 -6.02
CA MET A 176 1.97 11.62 -5.43
C MET A 176 1.54 12.70 -6.44
N LEU A 177 2.08 12.65 -7.66
CA LEU A 177 1.76 13.62 -8.70
C LEU A 177 0.33 13.48 -9.24
N THR A 178 -0.24 12.28 -9.29
CA THR A 178 -1.65 12.07 -9.63
C THR A 178 -2.57 12.76 -8.63
N LYS A 179 -2.25 12.70 -7.33
CA LYS A 179 -3.00 13.45 -6.31
C LYS A 179 -2.89 14.96 -6.51
N LEU A 180 -1.71 15.45 -6.87
CA LEU A 180 -1.47 16.88 -7.10
C LEU A 180 -2.19 17.38 -8.36
N ARG A 181 -2.12 16.63 -9.46
CA ARG A 181 -2.71 16.97 -10.76
C ARG A 181 -4.21 16.71 -10.83
N ARG A 182 -4.71 15.79 -10.00
CA ARG A 182 -6.10 15.30 -10.02
C ARG A 182 -6.47 14.59 -11.32
N ASP A 183 -5.49 13.91 -11.92
CA ASP A 183 -5.65 13.08 -13.11
C ASP A 183 -4.66 11.90 -13.10
N ALA A 184 -4.84 10.93 -14.01
CA ALA A 184 -3.96 9.76 -14.13
C ALA A 184 -2.73 10.01 -14.99
N SER A 185 -2.44 11.24 -15.45
CA SER A 185 -1.33 11.49 -16.38
C SER A 185 0.01 11.01 -15.84
N ALA A 186 0.24 11.13 -14.52
CA ALA A 186 1.48 10.69 -13.88
C ALA A 186 1.57 9.15 -13.80
N LEU A 187 0.48 8.46 -13.46
CA LEU A 187 0.42 6.99 -13.44
C LEU A 187 0.53 6.41 -14.87
N GLN A 188 -0.07 7.05 -15.86
CA GLN A 188 0.07 6.70 -17.29
C GLN A 188 1.53 6.85 -17.75
N ALA A 189 2.22 7.92 -17.34
CA ALA A 189 3.64 8.09 -17.62
C ALA A 189 4.50 7.00 -16.93
N ALA A 190 4.19 6.66 -15.67
CA ALA A 190 4.86 5.58 -14.96
C ALA A 190 4.62 4.20 -15.61
N TRP A 191 3.42 3.95 -16.13
CA TRP A 191 3.10 2.75 -16.89
C TRP A 191 3.99 2.62 -18.14
N HIS A 192 4.05 3.66 -18.98
CA HIS A 192 4.91 3.64 -20.17
C HIS A 192 6.39 3.47 -19.82
N ALA A 193 6.87 4.15 -18.77
CA ALA A 193 8.25 3.98 -18.29
C ALA A 193 8.49 2.56 -17.77
N THR A 194 7.50 1.94 -17.11
CA THR A 194 7.58 0.55 -16.64
C THR A 194 7.75 -0.42 -17.82
N LEU A 195 6.95 -0.27 -18.88
CA LEU A 195 7.11 -1.06 -20.11
C LEU A 195 8.53 -0.90 -20.70
N GLY A 196 9.04 0.33 -20.77
CA GLY A 196 10.40 0.59 -21.27
C GLY A 196 11.50 -0.03 -20.41
N ILE A 197 11.42 0.12 -19.08
CA ILE A 197 12.38 -0.45 -18.13
C ILE A 197 12.37 -1.98 -18.18
N LEU A 198 11.19 -2.58 -18.32
CA LEU A 198 11.00 -4.02 -18.45
C LEU A 198 11.20 -4.53 -19.88
N GLN A 199 11.52 -3.66 -20.85
CA GLN A 199 11.68 -4.01 -22.26
C GLN A 199 10.46 -4.75 -22.87
N LEU A 200 9.27 -4.40 -22.38
CA LEU A 200 8.01 -4.98 -22.84
C LEU A 200 7.45 -4.20 -24.04
N PRO A 201 6.85 -4.86 -25.03
CA PRO A 201 6.12 -4.20 -26.10
C PRO A 201 4.98 -3.33 -25.55
N ALA A 202 4.70 -2.18 -26.18
CA ALA A 202 3.63 -1.29 -25.77
C ALA A 202 2.24 -1.97 -25.71
N ASP A 203 2.03 -2.99 -26.56
CA ASP A 203 0.77 -3.71 -26.70
C ASP A 203 0.71 -5.03 -25.90
N SER A 204 1.80 -5.39 -25.19
CA SER A 204 1.96 -6.72 -24.57
C SER A 204 1.11 -6.95 -23.32
N VAL A 205 0.64 -5.88 -22.69
CA VAL A 205 -0.28 -5.96 -21.55
C VAL A 205 -1.35 -4.89 -21.74
N ALA A 206 -2.55 -5.32 -22.14
CA ALA A 206 -3.68 -4.43 -22.32
C ALA A 206 -3.94 -3.66 -21.02
N ALA A 207 -3.67 -2.36 -21.03
CA ALA A 207 -4.11 -1.45 -19.98
C ALA A 207 -5.65 -1.50 -19.93
N ARG A 208 -6.20 -2.00 -18.83
CA ARG A 208 -7.63 -1.89 -18.50
C ARG A 208 -7.82 -0.73 -17.55
#